data_AF-A0A1I4UMM7-F1
#
_entry.id   AF-A0A1I4UMM7-F1
#
_cell.length_a   1.000
_cell.length_b   1.000
_cell.length_c   1.000
_cell.angle_alpha   90.00
_cell.angle_beta   90.00
_cell.angle_gamma   90.00
#
_symmetry.space_group_name_H-M   'P 1'
#
loop_
_entity.id
_entity.type
_entity.pdbx_description
1 polymer ?
#
loop_
_entity_poly.entity_id
_entity_poly.type
_entity_poly.pdbx_seq_one_letter_code
_entity_poly.pdbx_strand_id
1 'polypeptide(L)'
;MLIIGYCLSIRSERRLSDEVHLNLAYRWFCRRGLDGRVPDHPTFSENRHGRFRDSDLLRRLFETMRARCIAEGLVGGEGFAVDGGLIGGDANRQKGVEGSAGLPA
;
A
#
# COMPACT_ATOMS: atom_id res chain seq x y z
N MET A 1 -11.50 -2.96 -0.12
CA MET A 1 -10.80 -4.24 -0.37
C MET A 1 -9.47 -4.31 0.37
N LEU A 2 -8.50 -3.41 0.17
CA LEU A 2 -7.14 -3.54 0.76
C LEU A 2 -7.09 -3.72 2.28
N ILE A 3 -7.99 -3.09 3.04
CA ILE A 3 -8.10 -3.30 4.50
C ILE A 3 -8.30 -4.77 4.85
N ILE A 4 -9.12 -5.51 4.09
CA ILE A 4 -9.32 -6.95 4.28
C ILE A 4 -7.98 -7.68 4.12
N GLY A 5 -7.21 -7.31 3.09
CA GLY A 5 -5.90 -7.91 2.85
C GLY A 5 -4.92 -7.70 4.00
N TYR A 6 -4.89 -6.50 4.58
CA TYR A 6 -4.03 -6.21 5.73
C TYR A 6 -4.50 -6.91 7.01
N CYS A 7 -5.79 -6.87 7.31
CA CYS A 7 -6.34 -7.47 8.53
C CYS A 7 -6.26 -9.01 8.53
N LEU A 8 -6.34 -9.63 7.35
CA LEU A 8 -6.40 -11.09 7.20
C LEU A 8 -5.12 -11.67 6.59
N SER A 9 -4.06 -10.87 6.51
CA SER A 9 -2.76 -11.29 5.97
C SER A 9 -2.81 -11.83 4.52
N ILE A 10 -3.73 -11.34 3.69
CA ILE A 10 -3.81 -11.66 2.27
C ILE A 10 -2.92 -10.68 1.50
N ARG A 11 -1.66 -11.10 1.24
CA ARG A 11 -0.68 -10.25 0.55
C ARG A 11 -0.83 -10.22 -0.96
N SER A 12 -1.44 -11.26 -1.55
CA SER A 12 -1.69 -11.33 -2.98
C SER A 12 -2.97 -10.57 -3.31
N GLU A 13 -2.84 -9.50 -4.06
CA GLU A 13 -3.97 -8.70 -4.53
C GLU A 13 -4.85 -9.47 -5.56
N ARG A 14 -4.30 -10.46 -6.29
CA ARG A 14 -5.10 -11.45 -7.06
C ARG A 14 -6.00 -12.24 -6.14
N ARG A 15 -5.40 -12.87 -5.13
CA ARG A 15 -6.15 -13.64 -4.13
C ARG A 15 -7.17 -12.76 -3.42
N LEU A 16 -6.84 -11.51 -3.11
CA LEU A 16 -7.79 -10.56 -2.52
C LEU A 16 -9.00 -10.31 -3.42
N SER A 17 -8.79 -10.20 -4.74
CA SER A 17 -9.88 -10.08 -5.72
C SER A 17 -10.78 -11.33 -5.71
N ASP A 18 -10.17 -12.51 -5.69
CA ASP A 18 -10.90 -13.80 -5.67
C ASP A 18 -11.69 -13.98 -4.37
N GLU A 19 -11.07 -13.68 -3.22
CA GLU A 19 -11.68 -13.75 -1.90
C GLU A 19 -12.88 -12.81 -1.80
N VAL A 20 -12.77 -11.58 -2.31
CA VAL A 20 -13.91 -10.64 -2.37
C VAL A 20 -14.95 -11.12 -3.38
N HIS A 21 -14.58 -11.82 -4.45
CA HIS A 21 -15.54 -12.38 -5.39
C HIS A 21 -16.42 -13.46 -4.74
N LEU A 22 -15.84 -14.32 -3.91
CA LEU A 22 -16.47 -15.51 -3.35
C LEU A 22 -17.10 -15.28 -1.96
N ASN A 23 -16.57 -14.34 -1.17
CA ASN A 23 -16.98 -14.12 0.20
C ASN A 23 -18.01 -12.97 0.33
N LEU A 24 -19.23 -13.33 0.74
CA LEU A 24 -20.35 -12.40 0.93
C LEU A 24 -20.05 -11.28 1.95
N ALA A 25 -19.36 -11.60 3.05
CA ALA A 25 -19.00 -10.61 4.06
C ALA A 25 -17.99 -9.60 3.51
N TYR A 26 -17.04 -10.05 2.69
CA TYR A 26 -16.07 -9.17 2.04
C TYR A 26 -16.71 -8.28 0.98
N ARG A 27 -17.68 -8.80 0.21
CA ARG A 27 -18.49 -8.00 -0.72
C ARG A 27 -19.27 -6.91 0.01
N TRP A 28 -19.97 -7.29 1.09
CA TRP A 28 -20.72 -6.36 1.93
C TRP A 28 -19.81 -5.25 2.46
N PHE A 29 -18.65 -5.61 3.03
CA PHE A 29 -17.67 -4.64 3.51
C PHE A 29 -17.17 -3.71 2.40
N CYS A 30 -16.94 -4.24 1.20
CA CYS A 30 -16.52 -3.47 0.04
C CYS A 30 -17.66 -2.72 -0.66
N ARG A 31 -18.87 -2.72 -0.07
CA ARG A 31 -20.10 -2.12 -0.63
C ARG A 31 -20.37 -2.59 -2.06
N ARG A 32 -20.18 -3.88 -2.33
CA ARG A 32 -20.48 -4.52 -3.61
C ARG A 32 -21.70 -5.43 -3.45
N GLY A 33 -22.69 -5.25 -4.33
CA GLY A 33 -23.81 -6.18 -4.48
C GLY A 33 -23.35 -7.55 -4.99
N LEU A 34 -24.30 -8.49 -5.09
CA LEU A 34 -24.04 -9.83 -5.64
C LEU A 34 -23.67 -9.76 -7.13
N ASP A 35 -24.34 -8.88 -7.85
CA ASP A 35 -24.13 -8.52 -9.26
C ASP A 35 -22.99 -7.50 -9.46
N GLY A 36 -22.55 -6.84 -8.38
CA GLY A 36 -21.50 -5.84 -8.42
C GLY A 36 -20.16 -6.43 -8.87
N ARG A 37 -19.58 -5.84 -9.92
CA ARG A 37 -18.23 -6.19 -10.38
C ARG A 37 -17.18 -5.86 -9.31
N VAL A 38 -16.33 -6.84 -9.02
CA VAL A 38 -15.15 -6.64 -8.19
C VAL A 38 -14.02 -6.11 -9.10
N PRO A 39 -13.28 -5.08 -8.69
CA PRO A 39 -12.10 -4.63 -9.42
C PRO A 39 -11.04 -5.72 -9.53
N ASP A 40 -10.56 -5.96 -10.76
CA ASP A 40 -9.48 -6.91 -11.01
C ASP A 40 -8.17 -6.43 -10.39
N HIS A 41 -7.28 -7.36 -10.07
CA HIS A 41 -5.97 -7.06 -9.45
C HIS A 41 -5.14 -5.96 -10.16
N PRO A 42 -5.07 -5.88 -11.50
CA PRO A 42 -4.34 -4.80 -12.18
C PRO A 42 -4.78 -3.40 -11.76
N THR A 43 -6.06 -3.23 -11.39
CA THR A 43 -6.61 -1.97 -10.90
C THR A 43 -5.84 -1.43 -9.69
N PHE A 44 -5.33 -2.30 -8.82
CA PHE A 44 -4.55 -1.87 -7.66
C PHE A 44 -3.17 -1.35 -8.08
N SER A 45 -2.49 -2.04 -9.00
CA SER A 45 -1.19 -1.61 -9.52
C SER A 45 -1.30 -0.30 -10.29
N GLU A 46 -2.30 -0.16 -11.17
CA GLU A 46 -2.54 1.06 -11.93
C GLU A 46 -2.82 2.26 -11.02
N ASN A 47 -3.58 2.05 -9.94
CA ASN A 47 -3.81 3.12 -8.97
C ASN A 47 -2.54 3.48 -8.19
N ARG A 48 -1.74 2.49 -7.77
CA ARG A 48 -0.52 2.72 -6.96
C ARG A 48 0.61 3.35 -7.77
N HIS A 49 0.87 2.83 -8.97
CA HIS A 49 2.05 3.19 -9.77
C HIS A 49 1.73 4.13 -10.93
N GLY A 50 0.48 4.17 -11.40
CA GLY A 50 0.04 5.09 -12.45
C GLY A 50 -0.70 6.29 -11.86
N ARG A 51 -2.00 6.12 -11.62
CA ARG A 51 -2.96 7.21 -11.36
C ARG A 51 -2.59 8.11 -10.18
N PHE A 52 -2.11 7.56 -9.07
CA PHE A 52 -1.88 8.32 -7.84
C PHE A 52 -0.42 8.56 -7.50
N ARG A 53 0.52 7.98 -8.26
CA ARG A 53 1.95 7.99 -7.94
C ARG A 53 2.48 9.40 -7.71
N ASP A 54 2.15 10.33 -8.60
CA ASP A 54 2.66 11.71 -8.59
C ASP A 54 1.66 12.72 -7.99
N SER A 55 0.54 12.23 -7.43
CA SER A 55 -0.59 13.08 -7.02
C SER A 55 -0.50 13.60 -5.58
N ASP A 56 0.44 13.09 -4.78
CA ASP A 56 0.52 13.31 -3.32
C ASP A 56 -0.75 12.93 -2.51
N LEU A 57 -1.78 12.38 -3.17
CA LEU A 57 -3.10 12.16 -2.60
C LEU A 57 -3.04 11.23 -1.39
N LEU A 58 -2.31 10.12 -1.52
CA LEU A 58 -2.19 9.12 -0.45
C LEU A 58 -1.47 9.70 0.77
N ARG A 59 -0.46 10.55 0.54
CA ARG A 59 0.26 11.26 1.61
C ARG A 59 -0.68 12.19 2.36
N ARG A 60 -1.41 13.06 1.65
CA ARG A 60 -2.36 14.00 2.26
C ARG A 60 -3.48 13.28 3.04
N LEU A 61 -4.00 12.19 2.49
CA LEU A 61 -5.01 11.37 3.18
C LEU A 61 -4.45 10.78 4.48
N PHE A 62 -3.25 10.22 4.43
CA PHE A 62 -2.59 9.67 5.62
C PHE A 62 -2.34 10.75 6.68
N GLU A 63 -1.79 11.89 6.29
CA GLU A 63 -1.54 13.03 7.19
C GLU A 63 -2.85 13.53 7.84
N THR A 64 -3.94 13.58 7.08
CA THR A 64 -5.27 13.97 7.59
C THR A 64 -5.80 12.98 8.62
N MET A 65 -5.73 11.68 8.31
CA MET A 65 -6.14 10.62 9.23
C MET A 65 -5.29 10.63 10.50
N ARG A 66 -3.96 10.80 10.37
CA ARG A 66 -3.04 10.93 11.51
C ARG A 66 -3.41 12.12 12.39
N ALA A 67 -3.63 13.30 11.80
CA ALA A 67 -3.99 14.50 12.55
C ALA A 67 -5.27 14.27 13.37
N ARG A 68 -6.27 13.60 12.78
CA ARG A 68 -7.49 13.23 13.50
C ARG A 68 -7.23 12.25 14.63
N CYS A 69 -6.43 11.20 14.42
CA CYS A 69 -6.10 10.25 15.48
C CYS A 69 -5.39 10.92 16.67
N ILE A 70 -4.54 11.91 16.41
CA ILE A 70 -3.90 12.72 17.47
C ILE A 70 -4.96 13.55 18.21
N ALA A 71 -5.84 14.24 17.49
CA ALA A 71 -6.89 15.07 18.09
C ALA A 71 -7.86 14.26 18.96
N GLU A 72 -8.14 13.01 18.59
CA GLU A 72 -9.02 12.08 19.32
C GLU A 72 -8.27 11.29 20.42
N GLY A 73 -6.99 11.58 20.68
CA GLY A 73 -6.19 10.92 21.72
C GLY A 73 -5.80 9.46 21.42
N LEU A 74 -5.98 8.99 20.18
CA LEU A 74 -5.62 7.63 19.77
C LEU A 74 -4.11 7.46 19.54
N VAL A 75 -3.37 8.56 19.40
CA VAL A 75 -1.91 8.58 19.20
C VAL A 75 -1.28 9.51 20.22
N GLY A 76 -0.62 8.94 21.24
CA GLY A 76 -0.02 9.69 22.35
C GLY A 76 1.40 10.20 22.11
N GLY A 77 2.13 9.65 21.13
CA GLY A 77 3.51 10.10 20.81
C GLY A 77 4.60 9.62 21.77
N GLU A 78 4.27 8.80 22.77
CA GLU A 78 5.22 8.31 23.78
C GLU A 78 6.12 7.16 23.29
N GLY A 79 5.74 6.51 22.17
CA GLY A 79 6.49 5.40 21.56
C GLY A 79 6.85 5.68 20.12
N PHE A 80 8.07 5.32 19.73
CA PHE A 80 8.55 5.38 18.35
C PHE A 80 8.86 3.96 17.85
N ALA A 81 8.29 3.60 16.71
CA ALA A 81 8.55 2.34 16.03
C ALA A 81 8.92 2.64 14.58
N VAL A 82 9.96 1.97 14.08
CA VAL A 82 10.38 2.02 12.67
C VAL A 82 10.19 0.62 12.10
N ASP A 83 9.37 0.52 11.07
CA ASP A 83 9.33 -0.66 10.21
C ASP A 83 10.24 -0.40 9.00
N GLY A 84 11.07 -1.39 8.65
CA GLY A 84 12.09 -1.26 7.63
C GLY A 84 12.15 -2.53 6.78
N GLY A 85 12.29 -2.36 5.46
CA GLY A 85 12.55 -3.45 4.54
C GLY A 85 14.04 -3.58 4.23
N LEU A 86 14.53 -4.82 4.09
CA LEU A 86 15.85 -5.07 3.54
C LEU A 86 15.82 -4.80 2.02
N ILE A 87 16.60 -3.82 1.56
CA ILE A 87 16.87 -3.61 0.14
C ILE A 87 18.15 -4.35 -0.21
N GLY A 88 18.07 -5.33 -1.11
CA GLY A 88 19.26 -6.01 -1.62
C GLY A 88 20.09 -5.05 -2.47
N GLY A 89 21.34 -4.80 -2.05
CA GLY A 89 22.32 -4.06 -2.86
C GLY A 89 23.14 -5.01 -3.74
N ASP A 90 23.37 -4.64 -5.01
CA ASP A 90 24.38 -5.30 -5.85
C ASP A 90 25.75 -4.65 -5.55
N ALA A 91 26.51 -5.25 -4.64
CA ALA A 91 27.83 -4.79 -4.23
C ALA A 91 28.97 -5.50 -5.02
N ASN A 92 28.72 -5.87 -6.28
CA ASN A 92 29.77 -6.48 -7.09
C ASN A 92 30.82 -5.44 -7.51
N ARG A 93 32.03 -5.56 -6.94
CA ARG A 93 33.17 -4.68 -7.20
C ARG A 93 33.58 -4.60 -8.68
N GLN A 94 33.31 -5.64 -9.47
CA GLN A 94 33.59 -5.65 -10.91
C GLN A 94 32.61 -4.78 -11.73
N LYS A 95 31.46 -4.43 -11.16
CA LYS A 95 30.45 -3.56 -11.75
C LYS A 95 30.44 -2.15 -11.12
N GLY A 96 31.51 -1.81 -10.40
CA GLY A 96 31.63 -0.49 -9.78
C GLY A 96 31.73 0.61 -10.82
N VAL A 97 31.04 1.72 -10.58
CA VAL A 97 31.12 2.97 -11.35
C VAL A 97 31.94 4.00 -10.57
N GLU A 98 32.69 4.86 -11.26
CA GLU A 98 33.40 5.97 -10.61
C GLU A 98 32.39 6.93 -9.98
N GLY A 99 32.62 7.31 -8.71
CA GLY A 99 31.59 7.81 -7.80
C GLY A 99 30.65 8.87 -8.38
N SER A 100 31.18 10.00 -8.87
CA SER A 100 30.36 11.11 -9.39
C SER A 100 29.71 10.83 -10.75
N ALA A 101 30.19 9.84 -11.51
CA ALA A 101 29.65 9.48 -12.83
C ALA A 101 28.46 8.51 -12.74
N GLY A 102 28.26 7.84 -11.60
CA GLY A 102 27.25 6.80 -11.41
C GLY A 102 26.01 7.21 -10.61
N LEU A 103 26.00 8.42 -10.02
CA LEU A 103 24.87 8.91 -9.25
C LEU A 103 23.85 9.59 -10.18
N PRO A 104 22.53 9.33 -10.01
CA PRO A 104 21.52 10.13 -10.69
C PRO A 104 21.66 11.59 -10.26
N ALA A 105 21.43 12.50 -11.21
CA ALA A 105 21.43 13.95 -10.98
C ALA A 105 20.35 14.39 -9.99
#